data_AF-A0A7C9AZ78-F1
#
_entry.id   AF-A0A7C9AZ78-F1
#
_cell.length_a   1.000
_cell.length_b   1.000
_cell.length_c   1.000
_cell.angle_alpha   90.00
_cell.angle_beta   90.00
_cell.angle_gamma   90.00
#
_symmetry.space_group_name_H-M   'P 1'
#
loop_
_entity.id
_entity.type
_entity.pdbx_description
1 polymer ?
#
loop_
_entity_poly.entity_id
_entity_poly.type
_entity_poly.pdbx_seq_one_letter_code
_entity_poly.pdbx_strand_id
1 'polypeptide(L)'
;MLEALMNFLSLCWKPFGVDIVCGSDNGGGLDDRGEGRDGLLWFRDIGKCATGEFSMAVIQANQVLEDQSQIECGSFGTFVGVYDGHGGPEAARYVCDHLFRHFQAISAETDGVVTAETIKRAFRATEDGF
;
A
#
# COMPACT_ATOMS: atom_id res chain seq x y z
N MET A 1 8.76 3.55 -29.68
CA MET A 1 9.68 4.23 -28.74
C MET A 1 9.01 5.37 -27.98
N LEU A 2 8.20 6.23 -28.61
CA LEU A 2 7.40 7.25 -27.90
C LEU A 2 6.30 6.65 -26.99
N GLU A 3 5.65 5.56 -27.38
CA GLU A 3 4.63 4.90 -26.53
C GLU A 3 5.18 4.35 -25.22
N ALA A 4 6.39 3.78 -25.22
CA ALA A 4 7.02 3.28 -24.00
C ALA A 4 7.39 4.42 -23.04
N LEU A 5 7.85 5.55 -23.58
CA LEU A 5 8.15 6.76 -22.81
C LEU A 5 6.86 7.42 -22.29
N MET A 6 5.80 7.46 -23.08
CA MET A 6 4.49 7.98 -22.67
C MET A 6 3.83 7.08 -21.62
N ASN A 7 3.98 5.76 -21.72
CA ASN A 7 3.53 4.83 -20.67
C ASN A 7 4.33 5.03 -19.37
N PHE A 8 5.66 5.21 -19.47
CA PHE A 8 6.51 5.51 -18.32
C PHE A 8 6.13 6.84 -17.65
N LEU A 9 5.91 7.90 -18.43
CA LEU A 9 5.48 9.21 -17.92
C LEU A 9 4.05 9.17 -17.36
N SER A 10 3.15 8.36 -17.93
CA SER A 10 1.79 8.18 -17.42
C SER A 10 1.73 7.42 -16.09
N LEU A 11 2.73 6.56 -15.83
CA LEU A 11 2.93 5.92 -14.53
C LEU A 11 3.49 6.89 -13.50
N CYS A 12 4.27 7.90 -13.94
CA CYS A 12 4.83 8.92 -13.07
C CYS A 12 3.86 10.06 -12.72
N TRP A 13 2.71 10.21 -13.42
CA TRP A 13 1.80 11.35 -13.29
C TRP A 13 0.39 11.03 -12.80
N LYS A 14 0.14 9.81 -12.30
CA LYS A 14 -1.09 9.60 -11.52
C LYS A 14 -0.95 10.36 -10.19
N PRO A 15 -1.97 11.12 -9.77
CA PRO A 15 -1.92 11.86 -8.52
C PRO A 15 -1.62 10.86 -7.40
N PHE A 16 -0.55 11.16 -6.68
CA PHE A 16 -0.13 10.44 -5.48
C PHE A 16 -1.31 10.31 -4.52
N GLY A 17 -1.55 9.09 -4.03
CA GLY A 17 -2.54 8.79 -3.01
C GLY A 17 -3.85 8.25 -3.58
N VAL A 18 -3.92 6.93 -3.73
CA VAL A 18 -5.16 6.23 -3.39
C VAL A 18 -4.87 5.53 -2.08
N ASP A 19 -5.21 6.21 -0.98
CA ASP A 19 -5.30 5.56 0.33
C ASP A 19 -6.43 4.52 0.24
N ILE A 20 -6.09 3.27 -0.09
CA ILE A 20 -7.03 2.16 0.09
C ILE A 20 -6.77 1.60 1.48
N VAL A 21 -7.27 2.33 2.49
CA VAL A 21 -7.48 1.78 3.82
C VAL A 21 -8.56 0.71 3.68
N CYS A 22 -8.26 -0.54 4.05
CA CYS A 22 -9.24 -1.61 4.13
C CYS A 22 -10.26 -1.29 5.24
N GLY A 23 -11.25 -0.46 4.91
CA GLY A 23 -12.32 -0.05 5.82
C GLY A 23 -12.82 1.37 5.62
N SER A 24 -13.45 1.68 4.50
CA SER A 24 -14.54 2.66 4.44
C SER A 24 -15.30 2.60 3.12
N ASP A 25 -16.60 2.38 3.22
CA ASP A 25 -17.55 2.57 2.14
C ASP A 25 -17.51 4.04 1.67
N ASN A 26 -17.06 4.30 0.44
CA ASN A 26 -17.67 5.28 -0.47
C ASN A 26 -16.99 5.26 -1.84
N GLY A 27 -17.82 5.17 -2.89
CA GLY A 27 -17.39 5.06 -4.27
C GLY A 27 -16.66 6.30 -4.81
N GLY A 28 -15.69 6.04 -5.68
CA GLY A 28 -15.01 7.02 -6.53
C GLY A 28 -14.17 6.26 -7.55
N GLY A 29 -14.77 5.97 -8.70
CA GLY A 29 -14.22 5.04 -9.69
C GLY A 29 -13.00 5.56 -10.45
N LEU A 30 -12.25 4.61 -11.00
CA LEU A 30 -11.37 4.74 -12.17
C LEU A 30 -10.92 3.32 -12.60
N ASP A 31 -11.67 2.71 -13.53
CA ASP A 31 -11.25 1.64 -14.44
C ASP A 31 -10.42 0.45 -13.87
N ASP A 32 -10.71 -0.02 -12.66
CA ASP A 32 -10.04 -1.20 -12.08
C ASP A 32 -10.83 -2.48 -12.37
N ARG A 33 -10.58 -3.10 -13.52
CA ARG A 33 -11.18 -4.39 -13.92
C ARG A 33 -10.74 -5.59 -13.06
N GLY A 34 -9.98 -5.38 -11.98
CA GLY A 34 -9.44 -6.45 -11.14
C GLY A 34 -9.88 -6.46 -9.69
N GLU A 35 -10.54 -5.44 -9.14
CA GLU A 35 -11.01 -5.49 -7.75
C GLU A 35 -12.40 -6.12 -7.62
N GLY A 36 -12.56 -7.00 -6.65
CA GLY A 36 -13.80 -7.74 -6.43
C GLY A 36 -14.06 -8.08 -4.96
N ARG A 37 -15.33 -8.37 -4.67
CA ARG A 37 -15.77 -8.81 -3.34
C ARG A 37 -16.76 -9.96 -3.50
N ASP A 38 -16.50 -11.07 -2.80
CA ASP A 38 -17.38 -12.24 -2.73
C ASP A 38 -17.63 -12.61 -1.26
N GLY A 39 -18.77 -12.16 -0.73
CA GLY A 39 -19.10 -12.29 0.68
C GLY A 39 -18.07 -11.61 1.60
N LEU A 40 -17.30 -12.43 2.32
CA LEU A 40 -16.25 -12.01 3.24
C LEU A 40 -14.88 -11.88 2.56
N LEU A 41 -14.77 -12.29 1.29
CA LEU A 41 -13.57 -12.17 0.48
C LEU A 41 -13.54 -10.80 -0.19
N TRP A 42 -12.47 -10.05 -0.01
CA TRP A 42 -12.06 -8.96 -0.88
C TRP A 42 -10.82 -9.39 -1.65
N PHE A 43 -10.74 -9.05 -2.93
CA PHE A 43 -9.57 -9.37 -3.74
C PHE A 43 -9.28 -8.31 -4.78
N ARG A 44 -8.04 -8.29 -5.21
CA ARG A 44 -7.54 -7.64 -6.41
C ARG A 44 -6.87 -8.71 -7.28
N ASP A 45 -7.42 -8.92 -8.46
CA ASP A 45 -6.85 -9.74 -9.51
C ASP A 45 -5.45 -9.23 -9.90
N ILE A 46 -4.76 -10.04 -10.68
CA ILE A 46 -3.40 -9.73 -11.11
C ILE A 46 -3.32 -8.37 -11.83
N GLY A 47 -2.63 -7.44 -11.20
CA GLY A 47 -2.33 -6.11 -11.69
C GLY A 47 -0.84 -5.93 -11.95
N LYS A 48 -0.48 -4.85 -12.65
CA LYS A 48 0.93 -4.49 -12.92
C LYS A 48 1.41 -3.43 -11.93
N CYS A 49 2.61 -3.62 -11.41
CA CYS A 49 3.37 -2.62 -10.65
C CYS A 49 4.67 -2.28 -11.38
N ALA A 50 5.35 -1.21 -10.96
CA ALA A 50 6.58 -0.72 -11.60
C ALA A 50 7.66 -1.82 -11.80
N THR A 51 7.68 -2.84 -10.92
CA THR A 51 8.66 -3.92 -10.95
C THR A 51 8.04 -5.33 -10.98
N GLY A 52 6.86 -5.52 -11.57
CA GLY A 52 6.28 -6.86 -11.72
C GLY A 52 4.75 -6.91 -11.79
N GLU A 53 4.20 -8.05 -11.44
CA GLU A 53 2.76 -8.29 -11.34
C GLU A 53 2.41 -8.70 -9.91
N PHE A 54 1.25 -8.29 -9.42
CA PHE A 54 0.78 -8.65 -8.08
C PHE A 54 -0.72 -8.90 -8.10
N SER A 55 -1.19 -9.79 -7.25
CA SER A 55 -2.59 -9.92 -6.88
C SER A 55 -2.70 -9.93 -5.36
N MET A 56 -3.90 -9.75 -4.85
CA MET A 56 -4.13 -9.60 -3.42
C MET A 56 -5.49 -10.17 -3.05
N ALA A 57 -5.60 -10.75 -1.86
CA ALA A 57 -6.86 -11.23 -1.34
C ALA A 57 -6.85 -11.16 0.19
N VAL A 58 -7.99 -10.79 0.76
CA VAL A 58 -8.23 -10.75 2.21
C VAL A 58 -9.57 -11.42 2.46
N ILE A 59 -9.58 -12.43 3.33
CA ILE A 59 -10.80 -13.12 3.75
C ILE A 59 -11.06 -12.82 5.23
N GLN A 60 -12.22 -12.27 5.53
CA GLN A 60 -12.61 -12.04 6.92
C GLN A 60 -13.06 -13.36 7.57
N ALA A 61 -12.25 -13.89 8.48
CA ALA A 61 -12.57 -15.12 9.23
C ALA A 61 -13.24 -14.87 10.60
N ASN A 62 -13.03 -13.67 11.17
CA ASN A 62 -13.50 -13.29 12.50
C ASN A 62 -14.61 -12.21 12.43
N GLN A 63 -15.22 -11.89 13.57
CA GLN A 63 -16.24 -10.83 13.65
C GLN A 63 -15.70 -9.46 13.23
N VAL A 64 -14.42 -9.19 13.51
CA VAL A 64 -13.69 -8.00 13.08
C VAL A 64 -12.53 -8.45 12.20
N LEU A 65 -12.33 -7.76 11.08
CA LEU A 65 -11.13 -7.91 10.27
C LEU A 65 -10.01 -7.08 10.89
N GLU A 66 -9.14 -7.74 11.65
CA GLU A 66 -8.00 -7.10 12.32
C GLU A 66 -6.84 -6.87 11.36
N ASP A 67 -6.64 -7.79 10.41
CA ASP A 67 -5.60 -7.71 9.41
C ASP A 67 -5.74 -6.49 8.51
N GLN A 68 -4.59 -5.88 8.20
CA GLN A 68 -4.47 -4.77 7.27
C GLN A 68 -3.39 -5.07 6.26
N SER A 69 -3.45 -4.41 5.12
CA SER A 69 -2.47 -4.63 4.07
C SER A 69 -2.48 -3.47 3.08
N GLN A 70 -1.34 -3.23 2.44
CA GLN A 70 -1.14 -2.11 1.52
C GLN A 70 -0.15 -2.47 0.43
N ILE A 71 -0.32 -1.84 -0.74
CA ILE A 71 0.62 -1.94 -1.85
C ILE A 71 0.84 -0.55 -2.42
N GLU A 72 2.09 -0.12 -2.43
CA GLU A 72 2.50 1.19 -2.93
C GLU A 72 3.56 1.00 -4.01
N CYS A 73 3.29 1.51 -5.22
CA CYS A 73 4.19 1.43 -6.36
C CYS A 73 4.77 2.81 -6.63
N GLY A 74 6.10 2.95 -6.58
CA GLY A 74 6.75 4.25 -6.73
C GLY A 74 8.16 4.18 -7.31
N SER A 75 8.83 5.33 -7.30
CA SER A 75 10.20 5.50 -7.82
C SER A 75 11.26 4.68 -7.05
N PHE A 76 11.01 4.38 -5.77
CA PHE A 76 11.87 3.53 -4.93
C PHE A 76 11.55 2.03 -5.07
N GLY A 77 10.58 1.65 -5.91
CA GLY A 77 10.15 0.27 -6.14
C GLY A 77 8.74 -0.02 -5.66
N THR A 78 8.49 -1.28 -5.30
CA THR A 78 7.20 -1.75 -4.77
C THR A 78 7.31 -1.94 -3.27
N PHE A 79 6.47 -1.27 -2.50
CA PHE A 79 6.29 -1.52 -1.07
C PHE A 79 5.05 -2.40 -0.88
N VAL A 80 5.22 -3.49 -0.14
CA VAL A 80 4.14 -4.43 0.19
C VAL A 80 4.08 -4.55 1.71
N GLY A 81 2.94 -4.19 2.28
CA GLY A 81 2.64 -4.31 3.70
C GLY A 81 1.58 -5.37 3.96
N VAL A 82 1.85 -6.28 4.87
CA VAL A 82 0.90 -7.25 5.41
C VAL A 82 1.02 -7.21 6.92
N TYR A 83 -0.08 -6.87 7.59
CA TYR A 83 -0.11 -6.57 9.02
C TYR A 83 -1.16 -7.48 9.67
N ASP A 84 -0.68 -8.48 10.41
CA ASP A 84 -1.51 -9.41 11.19
C ASP A 84 -1.93 -8.69 12.49
N GLY A 85 -3.21 -8.36 12.58
CA GLY A 85 -3.75 -7.60 13.71
C GLY A 85 -4.22 -8.53 14.83
N HIS A 86 -4.02 -8.13 16.09
CA HIS A 86 -4.53 -8.90 17.24
C HIS A 86 -4.92 -8.00 18.41
N GLY A 87 -6.06 -8.31 19.02
CA GLY A 87 -6.57 -7.56 20.17
C GLY A 87 -7.27 -6.26 19.77
N GLY A 88 -7.76 -6.20 18.54
CA GLY A 88 -8.32 -5.02 17.89
C GLY A 88 -7.61 -4.66 16.57
N PRO A 89 -8.29 -4.00 15.62
CA PRO A 89 -7.71 -3.59 14.34
C PRO A 89 -6.79 -2.35 14.44
N GLU A 90 -6.74 -1.69 15.59
CA GLU A 90 -6.16 -0.35 15.75
C GLU A 90 -4.67 -0.31 15.42
N ALA A 91 -3.88 -1.25 15.93
CA ALA A 91 -2.44 -1.29 15.69
C ALA A 91 -2.11 -1.57 14.22
N ALA A 92 -2.73 -2.61 13.64
CA ALA A 92 -2.52 -2.96 12.23
C ALA A 92 -2.96 -1.81 11.31
N ARG A 93 -4.07 -1.13 11.63
CA ARG A 93 -4.55 0.04 10.89
C ARG A 93 -3.57 1.21 11.00
N TYR A 94 -3.10 1.50 12.21
CA TYR A 94 -2.12 2.57 12.41
C TYR A 94 -0.83 2.31 11.62
N VAL A 95 -0.31 1.09 11.66
CA VAL A 95 0.89 0.72 10.86
C VAL A 95 0.63 0.91 9.37
N CYS A 96 -0.51 0.44 8.87
CA CYS A 96 -0.92 0.58 7.46
C CYS A 96 -0.99 2.06 7.02
N ASP A 97 -1.51 2.92 7.89
CA ASP A 97 -1.65 4.34 7.59
C ASP A 97 -0.30 5.09 7.66
N HIS A 98 0.64 4.69 8.50
CA HIS A 98 1.80 5.53 8.84
C HIS A 98 3.15 5.03 8.34
N LEU A 99 3.37 3.70 8.30
CA LEU A 99 4.70 3.14 8.07
C LEU A 99 5.29 3.57 6.72
N PHE A 100 4.50 3.47 5.66
CA PHE A 100 4.94 3.85 4.33
C PHE A 100 5.19 5.36 4.20
N ARG A 101 4.37 6.19 4.86
CA ARG A 101 4.54 7.65 4.86
C ARG A 101 5.82 8.07 5.58
N HIS A 102 6.13 7.46 6.73
CA HIS A 102 7.41 7.65 7.41
C HIS A 102 8.57 7.19 6.55
N PHE A 103 8.45 6.02 5.92
CA PHE A 103 9.46 5.50 5.02
C PHE A 103 9.74 6.45 3.84
N GLN A 104 8.68 6.97 3.19
CA GLN A 104 8.78 7.92 2.09
C GLN A 104 9.45 9.22 2.54
N ALA A 105 9.04 9.78 3.68
CA ALA A 105 9.62 11.01 4.22
C ALA A 105 11.11 10.84 4.54
N ILE A 106 11.49 9.74 5.20
CA ILE A 106 12.89 9.47 5.58
C ILE A 106 13.75 9.17 4.34
N SER A 107 13.21 8.45 3.36
CA SER A 107 13.93 8.18 2.11
C SER A 107 14.19 9.47 1.32
N ALA A 108 13.27 10.43 1.35
CA ALA A 108 13.46 11.74 0.73
C ALA A 108 14.60 12.56 1.38
N GLU A 109 14.91 12.34 2.66
CA GLU A 109 16.07 12.96 3.32
C GLU A 109 17.42 12.44 2.77
N THR A 110 17.43 11.25 2.20
CA THR A 110 18.64 10.55 1.71
C THR A 110 18.61 10.38 0.19
N ASP A 111 18.10 11.38 -0.55
CA ASP A 111 18.02 11.40 -2.02
C ASP A 111 17.32 10.17 -2.63
N GLY A 112 16.31 9.62 -1.92
CA GLY A 112 15.55 8.46 -2.38
C GLY A 112 16.27 7.12 -2.18
N VAL A 113 17.42 7.10 -1.50
CA VAL A 113 18.14 5.85 -1.21
C VAL A 113 17.42 5.08 -0.10
N VAL A 114 17.07 3.83 -0.40
CA VAL A 114 16.51 2.89 0.59
C VAL A 114 17.66 2.11 1.21
N THR A 115 17.89 2.33 2.51
CA THR A 115 18.89 1.59 3.29
C THR A 115 18.23 0.84 4.46
N ALA A 116 18.97 -0.06 5.09
CA ALA A 116 18.52 -0.69 6.32
C ALA A 116 18.21 0.33 7.43
N GLU A 117 18.90 1.48 7.43
CA GLU A 117 18.66 2.55 8.40
C GLU A 117 17.37 3.30 8.09
N THR A 118 17.07 3.55 6.81
CA THR A 118 15.78 4.12 6.36
C THR A 118 14.60 3.30 6.90
N ILE A 119 14.68 1.97 6.77
CA ILE A 119 13.65 1.05 7.26
C ILE A 119 13.53 1.13 8.78
N LYS A 120 14.64 1.02 9.52
CA LYS A 120 14.63 1.07 10.99
C LYS A 120 14.04 2.36 11.52
N ARG A 121 14.42 3.51 10.94
CA ARG A 121 13.89 4.82 11.33
C ARG A 121 12.39 4.92 11.05
N ALA A 122 11.91 4.36 9.94
CA ALA A 122 10.48 4.37 9.62
C ALA A 122 9.66 3.55 10.63
N PHE A 123 10.12 2.34 10.97
CA PHE A 123 9.50 1.52 12.02
C PHE A 123 9.50 2.23 13.37
N ARG A 124 10.64 2.81 13.76
CA ARG A 124 10.74 3.54 15.03
C ARG A 124 9.81 4.76 15.09
N ALA A 125 9.73 5.54 14.02
CA ALA A 125 8.82 6.67 13.94
C ALA A 125 7.35 6.25 13.99
N THR A 126 7.03 5.08 13.41
CA THR A 126 5.69 4.49 13.49
C THR A 126 5.36 4.09 14.92
N GLU A 127 6.26 3.37 15.59
CA GLU A 127 6.11 2.96 17.00
C GLU A 127 5.98 4.17 17.94
N ASP A 128 6.86 5.16 17.81
CA ASP A 128 6.87 6.34 18.69
C ASP A 128 5.60 7.21 18.54
N GLY A 129 4.82 7.03 17.46
CA GLY A 129 3.60 7.78 17.19
C GLY A 129 2.30 7.08 17.60
N PHE A 130 2.34 5.77 17.88
CA PHE A 130 1.18 4.98 18.30
C PHE A 130 0.90 5.13 19.80
#